data_AF-J7MDC5-F1
#
_entry.id   AF-J7MDC5-F1
#
_cell.length_a   1.000
_cell.length_b   1.000
_cell.length_c   1.000
_cell.angle_alpha   90.00
_cell.angle_beta   90.00
_cell.angle_gamma   90.00
#
_symmetry.space_group_name_H-M   'P 1'
#
loop_
_entity.id
_entity.type
_entity.pdbx_description
1 polymer ?
#
loop_
_entity_poly.entity_id
_entity_poly.type
_entity_poly.pdbx_seq_one_letter_code
_entity_poly.pdbx_strand_id
1 'polypeptide(L)'
;MALDGCGLVCKYILFIFNLIFAVVGFAFLGLGLWLRFSDNTRAIFEIEALNSSAFVLAVTVLIALGSVMLIVVVFGDYGACNEKRCALQVFSALLSILALAEVVVGVLAYSSRDEVEASIVEFYSSMYALYLTNGDPVIAVTLLFIHNTLHCCGVTGVPVLELAKKTCPKPDGFFEHLIMPNCPGIIADVFNSKAPLVMGIFVGTGALLITALVCTIILLKQIKRGQREITAYYSTVY
;
A
#
# COMPACT_ATOMS: atom_id res chain seq x y z
N MET A 1 27.22 -18.44 -14.53
CA MET A 1 26.40 -18.04 -15.69
C MET A 1 26.47 -16.53 -15.77
N ALA A 2 27.03 -15.98 -16.85
CA ALA A 2 27.05 -14.52 -17.00
C ALA A 2 25.66 -14.08 -17.47
N LEU A 3 24.95 -13.32 -16.63
CA LEU A 3 23.67 -12.72 -17.00
C LEU A 3 23.96 -11.57 -17.98
N ASP A 4 23.28 -11.52 -19.13
CA ASP A 4 23.40 -10.40 -20.07
C ASP A 4 23.13 -9.05 -19.35
N GLY A 5 23.69 -7.95 -19.86
CA GLY A 5 23.53 -6.62 -19.24
C GLY A 5 22.06 -6.23 -19.00
N CYS A 6 21.15 -6.62 -19.90
CA CYS A 6 19.70 -6.43 -19.73
C CYS A 6 19.11 -7.25 -18.57
N GLY A 7 19.56 -8.49 -18.38
CA GLY A 7 19.13 -9.34 -17.27
C GLY A 7 19.60 -8.81 -15.92
N LEU A 8 20.82 -8.25 -15.87
CA LEU A 8 21.36 -7.63 -14.66
C LEU A 8 20.54 -6.39 -14.27
N VAL A 9 20.21 -5.52 -15.23
CA VAL A 9 19.34 -4.36 -14.99
C VAL A 9 17.96 -4.79 -14.49
N CYS A 10 17.33 -5.78 -15.12
CA CYS A 10 16.03 -6.31 -14.66
C CYS A 10 16.11 -6.86 -13.24
N LYS A 11 17.20 -7.55 -12.87
CA LYS A 11 17.43 -8.06 -11.51
C LYS A 11 17.48 -6.93 -10.48
N TYR A 12 18.21 -5.85 -10.78
CA TYR A 12 18.27 -4.68 -9.88
C TYR A 12 16.94 -3.95 -9.77
N ILE A 13 16.20 -3.77 -10.87
CA ILE A 13 14.87 -3.16 -10.86
C ILE A 13 13.92 -3.97 -9.96
N LEU A 14 13.90 -5.30 -10.11
CA LEU A 14 13.06 -6.17 -9.28
C LEU A 14 13.44 -6.11 -7.81
N PHE A 15 14.74 -6.07 -7.50
CA PHE A 15 15.21 -5.96 -6.11
C PHE A 15 14.75 -4.65 -5.47
N ILE A 16 14.94 -3.51 -6.15
CA ILE A 16 14.53 -2.19 -5.64
C ILE A 16 13.00 -2.12 -5.50
N PHE A 17 12.27 -2.60 -6.50
CA PHE A 17 10.81 -2.66 -6.47
C PHE A 17 10.31 -3.48 -5.27
N ASN A 18 10.86 -4.68 -5.07
CA ASN A 18 10.48 -5.54 -3.96
C ASN A 18 10.86 -4.95 -2.59
N LEU A 19 11.97 -4.21 -2.49
CA LEU A 19 12.36 -3.51 -1.26
C LEU A 19 11.35 -2.42 -0.90
N ILE A 20 10.92 -1.62 -1.88
CA ILE A 20 9.88 -0.59 -1.66
C ILE A 20 8.57 -1.25 -1.22
N PHE A 21 8.15 -2.30 -1.92
CA PHE A 21 6.94 -3.06 -1.57
C PHE A 21 7.04 -3.74 -0.20
N ALA A 22 8.23 -4.17 0.24
CA ALA A 22 8.44 -4.71 1.57
C ALA A 22 8.16 -3.65 2.64
N VAL A 23 8.73 -2.46 2.48
CA VAL A 23 8.58 -1.35 3.44
C VAL A 23 7.10 -0.97 3.57
N VAL A 24 6.40 -0.83 2.44
CA VAL A 24 4.96 -0.54 2.44
C VAL A 24 4.15 -1.70 3.05
N GLY A 25 4.47 -2.95 2.70
CA GLY A 25 3.81 -4.13 3.24
C GLY A 25 3.96 -4.26 4.76
N PHE A 26 5.15 -4.01 5.29
CA PHE A 26 5.39 -3.97 6.74
C PHE A 26 4.65 -2.81 7.41
N ALA A 27 4.58 -1.63 6.78
CA ALA A 27 3.82 -0.51 7.31
C ALA A 27 2.32 -0.84 7.41
N PHE A 28 1.72 -1.43 6.36
CA PHE A 28 0.30 -1.82 6.36
C PHE A 28 0.03 -2.95 7.34
N LEU A 29 0.83 -4.02 7.33
CA LEU A 29 0.63 -5.13 8.25
C LEU A 29 0.86 -4.68 9.70
N GLY A 30 1.90 -3.89 9.97
CA GLY A 30 2.20 -3.37 11.29
C GLY A 30 1.10 -2.46 11.83
N LEU A 31 0.65 -1.48 11.03
CA LEU A 31 -0.45 -0.59 11.42
C LEU A 31 -1.76 -1.37 11.60
N GLY A 32 -2.07 -2.31 10.71
CA GLY A 32 -3.27 -3.14 10.82
C GLY A 32 -3.28 -4.02 12.06
N LEU A 33 -2.18 -4.71 12.35
CA LEU A 33 -2.03 -5.52 13.57
C LEU A 33 -2.08 -4.64 14.81
N TRP A 34 -1.45 -3.46 14.80
CA TRP A 34 -1.51 -2.51 15.91
C TRP A 34 -2.94 -2.05 16.19
N LEU A 35 -3.66 -1.61 15.15
CA LEU A 35 -5.07 -1.20 15.27
C LEU A 35 -5.95 -2.35 15.75
N ARG A 36 -5.66 -3.60 15.37
CA ARG A 36 -6.44 -4.77 15.77
C ARG A 36 -6.16 -5.25 17.20
N PHE A 37 -4.91 -5.21 17.65
CA PHE A 37 -4.47 -5.85 18.90
C PHE A 37 -4.11 -4.89 20.04
N SER A 38 -4.00 -3.58 19.79
CA SER A 38 -3.70 -2.62 20.86
C SER A 38 -4.81 -2.60 21.92
N ASP A 39 -4.44 -2.66 23.20
CA ASP A 39 -5.40 -2.64 24.33
C ASP A 39 -6.28 -1.38 24.32
N ASN A 40 -5.77 -0.30 23.72
CA ASN A 40 -6.46 0.98 23.53
C ASN A 40 -7.54 0.94 22.43
N THR A 41 -7.52 -0.05 21.53
CA THR A 41 -8.50 -0.23 20.43
C THR A 41 -9.41 -1.44 20.61
N ARG A 42 -9.06 -2.39 21.48
CA ARG A 42 -9.84 -3.61 21.73
C ARG A 42 -11.29 -3.34 22.14
N ALA A 43 -11.54 -2.28 22.91
CA ALA A 43 -12.90 -1.88 23.30
C ALA A 43 -13.80 -1.50 22.10
N ILE A 44 -13.24 -1.03 20.99
CA ILE A 44 -13.99 -0.70 19.76
C ILE A 44 -14.43 -1.98 19.03
N PHE A 45 -13.68 -3.08 19.19
CA PHE A 45 -13.99 -4.37 18.55
C PHE A 45 -14.83 -5.31 19.44
N GLU A 46 -14.84 -5.11 20.76
CA GLU A 46 -15.61 -5.93 21.72
C GLU A 46 -17.04 -5.37 21.98
N ILE A 47 -17.32 -4.10 21.66
CA ILE A 47 -18.68 -3.55 21.78
C ILE A 47 -19.48 -3.90 20.51
N GLU A 48 -20.17 -5.03 20.57
CA GLU A 48 -21.05 -5.59 19.54
C GLU A 48 -22.24 -4.66 19.15
N ALA A 49 -22.45 -3.56 19.90
CA ALA A 49 -23.50 -2.57 19.66
C ALA A 49 -23.10 -1.36 18.78
N LEU A 50 -21.80 -1.17 18.48
CA LEU A 50 -21.29 -0.12 17.57
C LEU A 50 -20.48 -0.74 16.43
N ASN A 51 -21.12 -1.61 15.65
CA ASN A 51 -20.61 -2.06 14.36
C ASN A 51 -20.44 -0.88 13.39
N SER A 52 -19.35 -0.11 13.51
CA SER A 52 -18.78 0.61 12.37
C SER A 52 -18.18 -0.45 11.45
N SER A 53 -19.04 -1.08 10.66
CA SER A 53 -18.69 -2.15 9.72
C SER A 53 -17.52 -1.74 8.81
N ALA A 54 -17.41 -0.45 8.49
CA ALA A 54 -16.34 0.11 7.66
C ALA A 54 -14.97 0.14 8.37
N PHE A 55 -14.89 0.50 9.65
CA PHE A 55 -13.58 0.54 10.35
C PHE A 55 -12.99 -0.86 10.52
N VAL A 56 -13.82 -1.84 10.93
CA VAL A 56 -13.39 -3.24 11.05
C VAL A 56 -12.96 -3.79 9.70
N LEU A 57 -13.78 -3.56 8.66
CA LEU A 57 -13.47 -3.96 7.30
C LEU A 57 -12.16 -3.34 6.81
N ALA A 58 -11.96 -2.03 7.03
CA ALA A 58 -10.75 -1.31 6.63
C ALA A 58 -9.49 -1.87 7.31
N VAL A 59 -9.54 -2.14 8.63
CA VAL A 59 -8.40 -2.74 9.36
C VAL A 59 -8.13 -4.17 8.86
N THR A 60 -9.17 -4.97 8.59
CA THR A 60 -9.00 -6.31 8.03
C THR A 60 -8.39 -6.27 6.62
N VAL A 61 -8.84 -5.36 5.76
CA VAL A 61 -8.27 -5.15 4.42
C VAL A 61 -6.82 -4.70 4.52
N LEU A 62 -6.48 -3.82 5.46
CA LEU A 62 -5.10 -3.36 5.68
C LEU A 62 -4.15 -4.52 6.04
N ILE A 63 -4.58 -5.41 6.95
CA ILE A 63 -3.83 -6.62 7.34
C ILE A 63 -3.69 -7.58 6.13
N ALA A 64 -4.81 -7.86 5.46
CA ALA A 64 -4.83 -8.78 4.31
C ALA A 64 -3.90 -8.28 3.20
N LEU A 65 -4.03 -7.01 2.81
CA LEU A 65 -3.21 -6.37 1.79
C LEU A 65 -1.71 -6.38 2.17
N GLY A 66 -1.37 -5.99 3.39
CA GLY A 66 0.01 -6.02 3.88
C GLY A 66 0.62 -7.43 3.86
N SER A 67 -0.14 -8.44 4.27
CA SER A 67 0.33 -9.84 4.25
C SER A 67 0.57 -10.36 2.83
N VAL A 68 -0.34 -10.09 1.88
CA VAL A 68 -0.20 -10.48 0.48
C VAL A 68 1.01 -9.79 -0.14
N MET A 69 1.23 -8.50 0.13
CA MET A 69 2.40 -7.77 -0.34
C MET A 69 3.71 -8.43 0.12
N LEU A 70 3.82 -8.78 1.41
CA LEU A 70 5.04 -9.41 1.95
C LEU A 70 5.28 -10.80 1.36
N ILE A 71 4.22 -11.61 1.14
CA ILE A 71 4.34 -12.92 0.48
C ILE A 71 4.90 -12.74 -0.94
N VAL A 72 4.37 -11.78 -1.70
CA VAL A 72 4.82 -11.47 -3.05
C VAL A 72 6.30 -11.06 -3.06
N VAL A 73 6.72 -10.22 -2.10
CA VAL A 73 8.11 -9.80 -1.97
C VAL A 73 9.03 -10.98 -1.66
N VAL A 74 8.65 -11.87 -0.75
CA VAL A 74 9.46 -13.05 -0.40
C VAL A 74 9.73 -13.91 -1.64
N PHE A 75 8.70 -14.20 -2.46
CA PHE A 75 8.89 -14.95 -3.70
C PHE A 75 9.71 -14.18 -4.75
N GLY A 76 9.49 -12.88 -4.85
CA GLY A 76 10.20 -12.01 -5.79
C GLY A 76 11.69 -11.93 -5.49
N ASP A 77 12.06 -11.64 -4.24
CA ASP A 77 13.45 -11.52 -3.82
C ASP A 77 14.15 -12.89 -3.80
N TYR A 78 13.50 -13.93 -3.25
CA TYR A 78 14.05 -15.29 -3.28
C TYR A 78 14.26 -15.78 -4.72
N GLY A 79 13.33 -15.49 -5.63
CA GLY A 79 13.43 -15.84 -7.06
C GLY A 79 14.54 -15.07 -7.78
N ALA A 80 14.67 -13.77 -7.53
CA ALA A 80 15.66 -12.91 -8.17
C ALA A 80 17.09 -13.18 -7.65
N CYS A 81 17.26 -13.30 -6.33
CA CYS A 81 18.57 -13.50 -5.72
C CYS A 81 19.13 -14.91 -5.95
N ASN A 82 18.31 -15.94 -5.76
CA ASN A 82 18.75 -17.33 -5.89
C ASN A 82 18.57 -17.91 -7.30
N GLU A 83 18.10 -17.10 -8.25
CA GLU A 83 17.85 -17.49 -9.65
C GLU A 83 16.98 -18.76 -9.77
N LYS A 84 16.02 -18.91 -8.85
CA LYS A 84 15.13 -20.08 -8.77
C LYS A 84 13.92 -19.88 -9.67
N ARG A 85 13.86 -20.65 -10.75
CA ARG A 85 12.76 -20.60 -11.74
C ARG A 85 11.38 -20.76 -11.13
N CYS A 86 11.20 -21.76 -10.24
CA CYS A 86 9.89 -22.04 -9.64
C CYS A 86 9.37 -20.84 -8.83
N ALA A 87 10.23 -20.24 -7.99
CA ALA A 87 9.87 -19.05 -7.22
C ALA A 87 9.55 -17.85 -8.11
N LEU A 88 10.32 -17.64 -9.17
CA LEU A 88 10.12 -16.54 -10.11
C LEU A 88 8.85 -16.74 -10.99
N GLN A 89 8.45 -18.00 -11.25
CA GLN A 89 7.16 -18.32 -11.87
C GLN A 89 5.98 -18.04 -10.93
N VAL A 90 6.09 -18.41 -9.66
CA VAL A 90 5.07 -18.09 -8.64
C VAL A 90 4.93 -16.58 -8.49
N PHE A 91 6.05 -15.85 -8.41
CA PHE A 91 6.06 -14.39 -8.37
C PHE A 91 5.34 -13.77 -9.59
N SER A 92 5.63 -14.25 -10.80
CA SER A 92 4.95 -13.79 -12.02
C SER A 92 3.44 -14.07 -11.99
N ALA A 93 3.02 -15.23 -11.46
CA ALA A 93 1.60 -15.56 -11.34
C ALA A 93 0.90 -14.64 -10.34
N LEU A 94 1.51 -14.40 -9.17
CA LEU A 94 0.97 -13.49 -8.15
C LEU A 94 0.87 -12.05 -8.67
N LEU A 95 1.89 -11.53 -9.34
CA LEU A 95 1.83 -10.20 -9.95
C LEU A 95 0.72 -10.08 -11.01
N SER A 96 0.49 -11.14 -11.78
CA SER A 96 -0.60 -11.16 -12.77
C SER A 96 -1.97 -11.10 -12.10
N ILE A 97 -2.14 -11.85 -11.00
CA ILE A 97 -3.38 -11.81 -10.18
C ILE A 97 -3.58 -10.42 -9.58
N LEU A 98 -2.52 -9.81 -9.04
CA LEU A 98 -2.60 -8.45 -8.48
C LEU A 98 -2.96 -7.41 -9.54
N ALA A 99 -2.39 -7.49 -10.74
CA ALA A 99 -2.73 -6.56 -11.82
C ALA A 99 -4.20 -6.69 -12.26
N LEU A 100 -4.75 -7.90 -12.28
CA LEU A 100 -6.19 -8.11 -12.56
C LEU A 100 -7.06 -7.59 -11.43
N ALA A 101 -6.69 -7.89 -10.17
CA ALA A 101 -7.40 -7.39 -9.00
C ALA A 101 -7.40 -5.86 -8.94
N GLU A 102 -6.29 -5.23 -9.31
CA GLU A 102 -6.16 -3.79 -9.37
C GLU A 102 -7.13 -3.15 -10.38
N VAL A 103 -7.27 -3.73 -11.56
CA VAL A 103 -8.26 -3.27 -12.54
C VAL A 103 -9.68 -3.39 -11.98
N VAL A 104 -10.00 -4.52 -11.33
CA VAL A 104 -11.31 -4.72 -10.70
C VAL A 104 -11.56 -3.68 -9.61
N VAL A 105 -10.61 -3.49 -8.69
CA VAL A 105 -10.71 -2.52 -7.60
C VAL A 105 -10.80 -1.10 -8.13
N GLY A 106 -10.03 -0.73 -9.16
CA GLY A 106 -10.10 0.59 -9.79
C GLY A 106 -11.46 0.87 -10.42
N VAL A 107 -12.04 -0.12 -11.10
CA VAL A 107 -13.40 -0.01 -11.66
C VAL A 107 -14.46 0.11 -10.56
N LEU A 108 -14.35 -0.69 -9.49
CA LEU A 108 -15.26 -0.61 -8.34
C LEU A 108 -15.13 0.73 -7.61
N ALA A 109 -13.91 1.23 -7.43
CA ALA A 109 -13.65 2.53 -6.80
C ALA A 109 -14.24 3.69 -7.63
N TYR A 110 -14.25 3.56 -8.95
CA TYR A 110 -14.89 4.54 -9.83
C TYR A 110 -16.42 4.43 -9.84
N SER A 111 -16.95 3.20 -9.92
CA SER A 111 -18.40 2.96 -10.02
C SER A 111 -19.13 3.22 -8.71
N SER A 112 -18.52 2.89 -7.57
CA SER A 112 -19.08 3.03 -6.22
C SER A 112 -18.29 4.07 -5.42
N ARG A 113 -17.91 5.18 -6.07
CA ARG A 113 -17.05 6.21 -5.47
C ARG A 113 -17.62 6.78 -4.17
N ASP A 114 -18.94 6.98 -4.09
CA ASP A 114 -19.61 7.58 -2.93
C ASP A 114 -19.50 6.67 -1.69
N GLU A 115 -19.60 5.34 -1.89
CA GLU A 115 -19.44 4.34 -0.81
C GLU A 115 -17.98 4.22 -0.35
N VAL A 116 -17.05 4.25 -1.31
CA VAL A 116 -15.61 4.20 -1.03
C VAL A 116 -15.14 5.45 -0.30
N GLU A 117 -15.60 6.62 -0.73
CA GLU A 117 -15.37 7.90 -0.07
C GLU A 117 -15.86 7.86 1.38
N ALA A 118 -17.13 7.48 1.60
CA ALA A 118 -17.71 7.40 2.94
C ALA A 118 -16.91 6.45 3.85
N SER A 119 -16.50 5.30 3.33
CA SER A 119 -15.70 4.31 4.06
C SER A 119 -14.32 4.88 4.47
N ILE A 120 -13.66 5.63 3.60
CA ILE A 120 -12.35 6.24 3.89
C ILE A 120 -12.50 7.37 4.91
N VAL A 121 -13.53 8.20 4.77
CA VAL A 121 -13.84 9.29 5.71
C VAL A 121 -14.15 8.74 7.10
N GLU A 122 -14.94 7.68 7.18
CA GLU A 122 -15.26 7.00 8.45
C GLU A 122 -14.03 6.38 9.10
N PHE A 123 -13.18 5.73 8.30
CA PHE A 123 -11.90 5.17 8.77
C PHE A 123 -10.98 6.26 9.34
N TYR A 124 -10.79 7.36 8.60
CA TYR A 124 -9.99 8.50 9.06
C TYR A 124 -10.56 9.10 10.36
N SER A 125 -11.87 9.32 10.42
CA SER A 125 -12.52 9.94 11.57
C SER A 125 -12.42 9.07 12.83
N SER A 126 -12.57 7.75 12.66
CA SER A 126 -12.41 6.76 13.74
C SER A 126 -10.97 6.72 14.25
N MET A 127 -10.00 6.71 13.33
CA MET A 127 -8.57 6.74 13.68
C MET A 127 -8.19 8.05 14.38
N TYR A 128 -8.73 9.19 13.94
CA TYR A 128 -8.51 10.48 14.58
C TYR A 128 -9.13 10.55 15.98
N ALA A 129 -10.36 10.07 16.15
CA ALA A 129 -11.01 10.01 17.47
C ALA A 129 -10.21 9.14 18.45
N LEU A 130 -9.71 8.00 17.97
CA LEU A 130 -8.86 7.10 18.75
C LEU A 130 -7.56 7.77 19.19
N TYR A 131 -6.96 8.59 18.33
CA TYR A 131 -5.77 9.38 18.67
C TYR A 131 -6.07 10.43 19.74
N LEU A 132 -7.21 11.13 19.68
CA LEU A 132 -7.58 12.12 20.69
C LEU A 132 -7.80 11.48 22.07
N THR A 133 -8.30 10.25 22.11
CA THR A 133 -8.54 9.53 23.37
C THR A 133 -7.25 8.99 23.98
N ASN A 134 -6.38 8.37 23.18
CA ASN A 134 -5.25 7.58 23.69
C ASN A 134 -3.87 8.22 23.47
N GLY A 135 -3.77 9.25 22.62
CA GLY A 135 -2.51 9.91 22.29
C GLY A 135 -1.45 8.99 21.69
N ASP A 136 -1.87 7.91 21.01
CA ASP A 136 -0.99 6.87 20.52
C ASP A 136 0.03 7.40 19.49
N PRO A 137 1.34 7.18 19.69
CA PRO A 137 2.37 7.72 18.82
C PRO A 137 2.36 7.12 17.40
N VAL A 138 1.92 5.86 17.22
CA VAL A 138 1.84 5.22 15.90
C VAL A 138 0.75 5.89 15.06
N ILE A 139 -0.39 6.19 15.71
CA ILE A 139 -1.48 6.92 15.06
C ILE A 139 -1.07 8.37 14.79
N ALA A 140 -0.31 8.99 15.71
CA ALA A 140 0.21 10.35 15.53
C ALA A 140 1.04 10.49 14.24
N VAL A 141 1.97 9.57 14.01
CA VAL A 141 2.83 9.55 12.80
C VAL A 141 1.98 9.37 11.54
N THR A 142 0.99 8.48 11.59
CA THR A 142 0.08 8.24 10.46
C THR A 142 -0.76 9.48 10.15
N LEU A 143 -1.33 10.13 11.17
CA LEU A 143 -2.07 11.38 11.02
C LEU A 143 -1.19 12.52 10.48
N LEU A 144 0.04 12.64 10.97
CA LEU A 144 0.98 13.65 10.49
C LEU A 144 1.27 13.47 9.01
N PHE A 145 1.47 12.23 8.55
CA PHE A 145 1.65 11.93 7.14
C PHE A 145 0.43 12.33 6.30
N ILE A 146 -0.78 11.99 6.74
CA ILE A 146 -2.03 12.34 6.05
C ILE A 146 -2.22 13.86 5.99
N HIS A 147 -2.11 14.53 7.13
CA HIS A 147 -2.30 15.97 7.26
C HIS A 147 -1.31 16.76 6.39
N ASN A 148 -0.05 16.31 6.34
CA ASN A 148 0.98 16.95 5.51
C ASN A 148 0.81 16.65 4.01
N THR A 149 0.34 15.44 3.65
CA THR A 149 0.15 15.04 2.24
C THR A 149 -1.08 15.72 1.63
N LEU A 150 -2.17 15.80 2.38
CA LEU A 150 -3.43 16.39 1.93
C LEU A 150 -3.57 17.87 2.29
N HIS A 151 -2.58 18.45 2.99
CA HIS A 151 -2.63 19.82 3.53
C HIS A 151 -3.95 20.11 4.25
N CYS A 152 -4.32 19.22 5.18
CA CYS A 152 -5.56 19.30 5.96
C CYS A 152 -5.29 19.01 7.44
N CYS A 153 -6.21 19.39 8.33
CA CYS A 153 -6.03 19.18 9.77
C CYS A 153 -7.33 18.75 10.45
N GLY A 154 -7.33 17.53 11.01
CA GLY A 154 -8.44 17.00 11.80
C GLY A 154 -9.76 16.88 11.04
N VAL A 155 -10.82 16.58 11.79
CA VAL A 155 -12.19 16.37 11.26
C VAL A 155 -12.92 17.70 11.01
N THR A 156 -12.63 18.73 11.82
CA THR A 156 -13.34 20.03 11.77
C THR A 156 -12.49 21.17 11.25
N GLY A 157 -11.19 20.96 10.98
CA GLY A 157 -10.29 22.03 10.54
C GLY A 157 -9.77 22.93 11.66
N VAL A 158 -10.30 22.81 12.87
CA VAL A 158 -9.91 23.63 14.03
C VAL A 158 -9.02 22.80 14.96
N PRO A 159 -7.73 23.16 15.14
CA PRO A 159 -6.85 22.51 16.10
C PRO A 159 -7.15 23.00 17.52
N VAL A 160 -8.33 22.64 18.06
CA VAL A 160 -8.77 23.08 19.40
C VAL A 160 -7.96 22.41 20.52
N LEU A 161 -7.39 21.23 20.25
CA LEU A 161 -6.63 20.45 21.22
C LEU A 161 -5.12 20.50 20.94
N GLU A 162 -4.31 20.79 21.95
CA GLU A 162 -2.84 20.80 21.86
C GLU A 162 -2.26 19.49 21.33
N LEU A 163 -2.93 18.36 21.57
CA LEU A 163 -2.57 17.06 21.02
C LEU A 163 -2.78 16.98 19.50
N ALA A 164 -3.89 17.53 19.00
CA ALA A 164 -4.16 17.61 17.56
C ALA A 164 -3.21 18.58 16.85
N LYS A 165 -2.80 19.66 17.52
CA LYS A 165 -1.89 20.67 16.98
C LYS A 165 -0.52 20.10 16.59
N LYS A 166 -0.07 19.04 17.28
CA LYS A 166 1.22 18.38 17.00
C LYS A 166 1.24 17.59 15.70
N THR A 167 0.09 17.19 15.16
CA THR A 167 0.01 16.38 13.94
C THR A 167 -0.36 17.20 12.70
N CYS A 168 -0.65 18.49 12.84
CA CYS A 168 -1.05 19.34 11.71
C CYS A 168 0.15 20.03 11.03
N PRO A 169 0.08 20.29 9.71
CA PRO A 169 1.15 20.94 8.97
C PRO A 169 1.34 22.38 9.41
N LYS A 170 2.49 22.96 9.04
CA LYS A 170 2.73 24.38 9.24
C LYS A 170 1.79 25.18 8.32
N PRO A 171 1.08 26.20 8.84
CA PRO A 171 0.22 27.03 8.02
C PRO A 171 1.09 27.95 7.14
N ASP A 172 0.75 28.02 5.85
CA ASP A 172 1.44 28.82 4.85
C ASP A 172 0.82 30.23 4.71
N GLY A 173 -0.42 30.42 5.21
CA GLY A 173 -1.15 31.70 5.19
C GLY A 173 -1.76 32.13 6.53
N PHE A 174 -2.18 33.40 6.61
CA PHE A 174 -2.81 33.98 7.81
C PHE A 174 -4.12 33.26 8.20
N PHE A 175 -4.94 32.88 7.21
CA PHE A 175 -6.23 32.23 7.45
C PHE A 175 -6.08 30.78 7.94
N GLU A 176 -5.05 30.06 7.47
CA GLU A 176 -4.72 28.70 7.93
C GLU A 176 -4.19 28.66 9.37
N HIS A 177 -3.72 29.80 9.89
CA HIS A 177 -3.34 29.94 11.29
C HIS A 177 -4.56 29.89 12.23
N LEU A 178 -5.75 30.18 11.71
CA LEU A 178 -7.01 30.18 12.43
C LEU A 178 -7.84 28.92 12.13
N ILE A 179 -7.98 28.56 10.85
CA ILE A 179 -8.81 27.43 10.39
C ILE A 179 -8.13 26.79 9.18
N MET A 180 -7.75 25.51 9.30
CA MET A 180 -7.28 24.70 8.17
C MET A 180 -8.46 23.99 7.49
N PRO A 181 -8.33 23.56 6.23
CA PRO A 181 -9.33 22.70 5.63
C PRO A 181 -9.43 21.37 6.39
N ASN A 182 -10.65 20.86 6.53
CA ASN A 182 -10.90 19.60 7.20
C ASN A 182 -10.54 18.41 6.30
N CYS A 183 -9.96 17.37 6.89
CA CYS A 183 -9.54 16.21 6.11
C CYS A 183 -10.70 15.43 5.48
N PRO A 184 -11.85 15.23 6.15
CA PRO A 184 -13.01 14.59 5.51
C PRO A 184 -13.45 15.29 4.22
N GLY A 185 -13.50 16.62 4.21
CA GLY A 185 -13.90 17.40 3.04
C GLY A 185 -12.88 17.31 1.90
N ILE A 186 -11.58 17.34 2.22
CA ILE A 186 -10.52 17.17 1.21
C ILE A 186 -10.49 15.75 0.66
N ILE A 187 -10.69 14.74 1.50
CA ILE A 187 -10.81 13.33 1.05
C ILE A 187 -12.01 13.19 0.10
N ALA A 188 -13.16 13.76 0.46
CA ALA A 188 -14.34 13.79 -0.40
C ALA A 188 -14.09 14.50 -1.74
N ASP A 189 -13.41 15.65 -1.71
CA ASP A 189 -13.07 16.41 -2.91
C ASP A 189 -12.11 15.65 -3.83
N VAL A 190 -11.21 14.83 -3.26
CA VAL A 190 -10.31 13.96 -4.03
C VAL A 190 -11.10 12.92 -4.84
N PHE A 191 -12.16 12.34 -4.29
CA PHE A 191 -12.99 11.36 -4.99
C PHE A 191 -13.97 12.01 -5.98
N ASN A 192 -14.53 13.17 -5.65
CA ASN A 192 -15.54 13.83 -6.47
C ASN A 192 -14.95 14.75 -7.53
N SER A 193 -14.15 15.74 -7.14
CA SER A 193 -13.62 16.75 -8.05
C SER A 193 -12.25 16.40 -8.62
N LYS A 194 -11.45 15.58 -7.92
CA LYS A 194 -10.11 15.15 -8.37
C LYS A 194 -10.02 13.67 -8.69
N ALA A 195 -11.09 13.08 -9.20
CA ALA A 195 -11.10 11.71 -9.71
C ALA A 195 -9.91 11.33 -10.63
N PRO A 196 -9.37 12.22 -11.50
CA PRO A 196 -8.16 11.91 -12.27
C PRO A 196 -6.93 11.60 -11.42
N LEU A 197 -6.82 12.17 -10.22
CA LEU A 197 -5.73 11.91 -9.28
C LEU A 197 -5.83 10.47 -8.74
N VAL A 198 -7.03 10.07 -8.29
CA VAL A 198 -7.30 8.69 -7.83
C VAL A 198 -7.05 7.68 -8.95
N MET A 199 -7.54 7.97 -10.16
CA MET A 199 -7.27 7.14 -11.34
C MET A 199 -5.77 7.09 -11.67
N GLY A 200 -5.03 8.17 -11.48
CA GLY A 200 -3.58 8.22 -11.64
C GLY A 200 -2.85 7.27 -10.71
N ILE A 201 -3.33 7.07 -9.47
CA ILE A 201 -2.76 6.09 -8.53
C ILE A 201 -2.91 4.69 -9.11
N PHE A 202 -4.12 4.26 -9.48
CA PHE A 202 -4.38 2.94 -10.07
C PHE A 202 -3.62 2.71 -11.39
N VAL A 203 -3.53 3.72 -12.27
CA VAL A 203 -2.76 3.57 -13.51
C VAL A 203 -1.25 3.44 -13.20
N GLY A 204 -0.76 4.22 -12.23
CA GLY A 204 0.63 4.20 -11.79
C GLY A 204 1.02 2.86 -11.18
N THR A 205 0.21 2.32 -10.26
CA THR A 205 0.46 1.01 -9.66
C THR A 205 0.39 -0.11 -10.71
N GLY A 206 -0.53 -0.05 -11.68
CA GLY A 206 -0.64 -1.02 -12.76
C GLY A 206 0.59 -1.01 -13.68
N ALA A 207 1.10 0.18 -14.02
CA ALA A 207 2.33 0.32 -14.79
C ALA A 207 3.55 -0.27 -14.04
N LEU A 208 3.61 -0.10 -12.72
CA LEU A 208 4.65 -0.70 -11.89
C LEU A 208 4.56 -2.23 -11.87
N LEU A 209 3.36 -2.80 -11.70
CA LEU A 209 3.16 -4.26 -11.73
C LEU A 209 3.52 -4.85 -13.10
N ILE A 210 3.14 -4.20 -14.20
CA ILE A 210 3.48 -4.63 -15.56
C ILE A 210 5.00 -4.57 -15.78
N THR A 211 5.66 -3.51 -15.31
CA THR A 211 7.11 -3.38 -15.42
C THR A 211 7.83 -4.52 -14.67
N ALA A 212 7.39 -4.83 -13.45
CA ALA A 212 7.90 -5.96 -12.68
C ALA A 212 7.64 -7.30 -13.38
N LEU A 213 6.45 -7.50 -13.96
CA LEU A 213 6.12 -8.69 -14.76
C LEU A 213 7.06 -8.86 -15.96
N VAL A 214 7.29 -7.80 -16.74
CA VAL A 214 8.18 -7.84 -17.90
C VAL A 214 9.61 -8.18 -17.47
N CYS A 215 10.13 -7.51 -16.44
CA CYS A 215 11.47 -7.79 -15.90
C CYS A 215 11.58 -9.25 -15.40
N THR A 216 10.54 -9.76 -14.74
CA THR A 216 10.45 -11.15 -14.27
C THR A 216 10.49 -12.14 -15.42
N ILE A 217 9.74 -11.89 -16.50
CA ILE A 217 9.71 -12.75 -17.69
C ILE A 217 11.07 -12.74 -18.41
N ILE A 218 11.72 -11.59 -18.53
CA ILE A 218 13.06 -11.49 -19.11
C ILE A 218 14.05 -12.32 -18.29
N LEU A 219 14.05 -12.15 -16.96
CA LEU A 219 14.93 -12.89 -16.06
C LEU A 219 14.64 -14.40 -16.10
N LEU A 220 13.36 -14.81 -16.13
CA LEU A 220 12.96 -16.20 -16.33
C LEU A 220 13.49 -16.79 -17.63
N LYS A 221 13.39 -16.05 -18.76
CA LYS A 221 13.88 -16.51 -20.07
C LYS A 221 15.40 -16.68 -20.06
N GLN A 222 16.13 -15.75 -19.43
CA GLN A 222 17.59 -15.82 -19.31
C GLN A 222 18.03 -17.03 -18.47
N ILE A 223 17.44 -17.21 -17.28
CA ILE A 223 17.70 -18.39 -16.44
C ILE A 223 17.29 -19.67 -17.18
N LYS A 224 16.19 -19.64 -17.97
CA LYS A 224 15.73 -20.77 -18.78
C LYS A 224 16.76 -21.21 -19.81
N ARG A 225 17.32 -20.25 -20.54
CA ARG A 225 18.37 -20.45 -21.54
C ARG A 225 19.64 -21.01 -20.89
N GLY A 226 20.10 -20.41 -19.78
CA GLY A 226 21.31 -20.85 -19.07
C GLY A 226 21.30 -22.33 -18.68
N GLN A 227 20.25 -22.84 -18.04
CA GLN A 227 20.26 -24.29 -17.72
C GLN A 227 20.05 -25.19 -18.95
N ARG A 228 19.37 -24.73 -20.01
CA ARG A 228 19.27 -25.54 -21.25
C ARG A 228 20.65 -25.76 -21.87
N GLU A 229 21.47 -24.73 -21.90
CA GLU A 229 22.86 -24.82 -22.39
C GLU A 229 23.69 -25.77 -21.52
N ILE A 230 23.53 -25.73 -20.19
CA ILE A 230 24.20 -26.66 -19.26
C ILE A 230 23.74 -28.11 -19.48
N THR A 231 22.42 -28.35 -19.58
CA THR A 231 21.89 -29.70 -19.81
C THR A 231 22.33 -30.25 -21.17
N ALA A 232 22.32 -29.42 -22.22
CA ALA A 232 22.80 -29.80 -23.54
C ALA A 232 24.28 -30.18 -23.52
N TYR A 233 25.13 -29.39 -22.85
CA TYR A 233 26.55 -29.69 -22.67
C TYR A 233 26.77 -31.05 -21.99
N TYR A 234 26.07 -31.33 -20.88
CA TYR A 234 26.18 -32.63 -20.21
C TYR A 234 25.73 -33.79 -21.10
N SER A 235 24.64 -33.64 -21.87
CA SER A 235 24.18 -34.68 -22.81
C SER A 235 25.08 -34.91 -24.02
N THR A 236 25.98 -33.96 -24.33
CA THR A 236 26.97 -34.12 -25.41
C THR A 236 28.29 -34.70 -24.92
N VAL A 237 28.56 -34.61 -23.61
CA VAL A 237 29.81 -35.07 -22.99
C VAL A 237 29.67 -36.49 -22.39
N TYR A 238 28.48 -36.85 -21.93
CA TYR A 238 28.14 -38.18 -21.39
C TYR A 238 27.16 -38.91 -22.31
#